data_AF-A0A3D8I1K4-F1
#
_entry.id   AF-A0A3D8I1K4-F1
#
_cell.length_a   1.000
_cell.length_b   1.000
_cell.length_c   1.000
_cell.angle_alpha   90.00
_cell.angle_beta   90.00
_cell.angle_gamma   90.00
#
_symmetry.space_group_name_H-M   'P 1'
#
loop_
_entity.id
_entity.type
_entity.pdbx_description
1 polymer ?
#
loop_
_entity_poly.entity_id
_entity_poly.type
_entity_poly.pdbx_seq_one_letter_code
_entity_poly.pdbx_strand_id
1 'polypeptide(L)' 'MNNKLPLNQILQGNSLELLKTIPNDSIDLIFADPPYFMRVEGTLQRPEGGNFSGCDDVWDNAFSDNADYVAFTQA' A
#
# COMPACT_ATOMS: atom_id res chain seq x y z
N MET A 1 8.73 -29.36 6.90
CA MET A 1 8.29 -27.95 6.91
C MET A 1 6.77 -27.95 6.84
N ASN A 2 6.09 -27.15 7.65
CA ASN A 2 4.63 -27.10 7.66
C ASN A 2 4.18 -26.40 6.36
N ASN A 3 3.84 -27.18 5.34
CA ASN A 3 3.50 -26.72 4.00
C ASN A 3 2.05 -26.23 3.89
N LYS A 4 1.50 -25.68 4.98
CA LYS A 4 0.07 -25.34 5.07
C LYS A 4 -0.12 -23.90 4.61
N LEU A 5 -0.87 -23.72 3.52
CA LEU A 5 -1.21 -22.41 2.98
C LEU A 5 -2.17 -21.65 3.93
N PRO A 6 -2.01 -20.32 4.08
CA PRO A 6 -2.89 -19.49 4.88
C PRO A 6 -4.22 -19.18 4.15
N LEU A 7 -4.96 -20.22 3.77
CA LEU A 7 -6.21 -20.08 3.02
C LEU A 7 -7.29 -19.39 3.86
N ASN A 8 -8.01 -18.45 3.25
CA ASN A 8 -9.08 -17.67 3.88
C ASN A 8 -8.65 -16.95 5.17
N GLN A 9 -7.43 -16.37 5.17
CA GLN A 9 -6.89 -15.64 6.31
C GLN A 9 -6.63 -14.17 5.98
N ILE A 10 -6.75 -13.33 7.01
CA ILE A 10 -6.28 -11.94 7.00
C ILE A 10 -4.98 -11.91 7.78
N LEU A 11 -3.88 -11.58 7.10
CA LEU A 11 -2.58 -11.41 7.74
C LEU A 11 -2.34 -9.93 7.99
N GLN A 12 -2.32 -9.51 9.25
CA GLN A 12 -2.12 -8.11 9.63
C GLN A 12 -0.64 -7.84 9.92
N GLY A 13 -0.01 -6.96 9.13
CA GLY A 13 1.41 -6.62 9.28
C GLY A 13 1.99 -6.00 8.02
N ASN A 14 3.32 -5.85 8.01
CA ASN A 14 4.05 -5.39 6.82
C ASN A 14 4.02 -6.49 5.74
N SER A 15 3.63 -6.14 4.52
CA SER A 15 3.47 -7.08 3.42
C SER A 15 4.79 -7.78 3.04
N LEU A 16 5.92 -7.08 3.03
CA LEU A 16 7.23 -7.66 2.68
C LEU A 16 7.66 -8.72 3.69
N GLU A 17 7.36 -8.51 4.98
CA GLU A 17 7.68 -9.50 6.01
C GLU A 17 6.70 -10.68 6.01
N LEU A 18 5.41 -10.43 5.79
CA LEU A 18 4.39 -11.47 5.76
C LEU A 18 4.51 -12.37 4.52
N LEU A 19 4.79 -11.79 3.35
CA LEU A 19 4.95 -12.56 2.11
C LEU A 19 6.08 -13.59 2.22
N LYS A 20 7.17 -13.29 2.95
CA LYS A 20 8.27 -14.24 3.23
C LYS A 20 7.83 -15.47 4.03
N THR A 21 6.68 -15.41 4.72
CA THR A 21 6.14 -16.54 5.49
C THR A 21 5.25 -17.47 4.65
N ILE A 22 4.85 -17.02 3.45
CA ILE A 22 4.02 -17.79 2.52
C ILE A 22 4.93 -18.67 1.66
N PRO A 23 4.57 -19.95 1.40
CA PRO A 23 5.35 -20.80 0.50
C PRO A 23 5.50 -20.19 -0.90
N ASN A 24 6.68 -20.35 -1.49
CA ASN A 24 6.92 -19.95 -2.87
C ASN A 24 5.98 -20.68 -3.85
N ASP A 25 5.72 -20.08 -5.01
CA ASP A 25 4.93 -20.64 -6.10
C ASP A 25 3.53 -21.13 -5.68
N SER A 26 2.92 -20.45 -4.70
CA SER A 26 1.63 -20.85 -4.11
C SER A 26 0.48 -19.86 -4.31
N ILE A 27 0.72 -18.75 -5.01
CA ILE A 27 -0.27 -17.70 -5.27
C ILE A 27 -0.52 -17.62 -6.77
N ASP A 28 -1.77 -17.86 -7.18
CA ASP A 28 -2.18 -17.84 -8.59
C ASP A 28 -2.40 -16.42 -9.13
N LEU A 29 -2.82 -15.49 -8.27
CA LEU A 29 -3.14 -14.12 -8.61
C LEU A 29 -2.83 -13.17 -7.45
N ILE A 30 -2.19 -12.05 -7.76
CA ILE A 30 -1.95 -10.95 -6.82
C ILE A 30 -2.72 -9.73 -7.32
N PHE A 31 -3.50 -9.12 -6.42
CA PHE A 31 -4.03 -7.79 -6.59
C PHE A 31 -3.34 -6.87 -5.58
N ALA A 32 -2.71 -5.79 -6.06
CA ALA A 32 -1.98 -4.84 -5.24
C ALA A 32 -2.47 -3.43 -5.55
N ASP A 33 -2.87 -2.73 -4.49
CA ASP A 33 -3.20 -1.31 -4.51
C ASP A 33 -2.24 -0.61 -3.53
N PRO A 34 -0.99 -0.34 -3.95
CA PRO A 34 0.02 0.25 -3.07
C PRO A 34 -0.27 1.74 -2.80
N PRO A 35 0.42 2.38 -1.84
CA PRO A 35 0.41 3.83 -1.71
C PRO A 35 0.81 4.51 -3.03
N TYR A 36 0.11 5.58 -3.41
CA TYR A 36 0.33 6.32 -4.67
C TYR A 36 1.22 7.55 -4.46
N PHE A 37 1.54 7.86 -3.21
CA PHE A 37 2.30 9.04 -2.82
C PHE A 37 1.65 10.31 -3.37
N MET A 38 0.40 10.55 -3.00
CA MET A 38 -0.39 11.66 -3.52
C MET A 38 0.12 13.00 -2.97
N ARG A 39 0.71 13.80 -3.85
CA ARG A 39 1.26 15.13 -3.53
C ARG A 39 0.25 16.22 -3.81
N VAL A 40 -0.75 16.29 -2.95
CA VAL A 40 -1.72 17.39 -2.95
C VAL A 40 -1.27 18.47 -1.97
N GLU A 41 -1.17 19.71 -2.45
CA GLU A 41 -0.94 20.87 -1.61
C GLU A 41 -2.21 21.69 -1.44
N GLY A 42 -2.42 22.21 -0.23
CA GLY A 42 -3.58 23.05 0.09
C GLY A 42 -4.89 22.28 0.18
N THR A 43 -6.01 23.02 0.09
CA THR A 43 -7.36 22.44 0.17
C THR A 43 -8.02 22.48 -1.19
N LEU A 44 -8.30 21.30 -1.75
CA LEU A 44 -9.09 21.20 -2.97
C LEU A 44 -10.57 21.51 -2.64
N GLN A 45 -11.19 22.39 -3.41
CA GLN A 45 -12.59 22.78 -3.22
C GLN A 45 -13.48 22.07 -4.24
N ARG A 46 -14.65 21.61 -3.80
CA ARG A 46 -15.70 21.08 -4.66
C ARG A 46 -16.48 22.22 -5.31
N PRO A 47 -17.13 22.00 -6.48
CA PRO A 47 -17.90 23.04 -7.16
C PRO A 47 -19.01 23.68 -6.31
N GLU A 48 -19.60 22.92 -5.40
CA GLU A 48 -20.62 23.37 -4.46
C GLU A 48 -20.06 24.14 -3.24
N GLY A 49 -18.74 24.30 -3.14
CA GLY A 49 -18.07 25.11 -2.12
C GLY A 49 -17.59 24.36 -0.87
N GLY A 50 -17.71 23.03 -0.82
CA GLY A 50 -17.18 22.20 0.26
C GLY A 50 -15.74 21.76 0.02
N ASN A 51 -15.00 21.48 1.10
CA ASN A 51 -13.65 20.90 0.99
C ASN A 51 -13.73 19.47 0.41
N PHE A 52 -12.84 19.15 -0.51
CA PHE A 52 -12.63 17.79 -0.99
C PHE A 52 -11.88 16.99 0.06
N SER A 53 -12.51 15.91 0.54
CA SER A 53 -11.89 14.93 1.44
C SER A 53 -11.19 13.86 0.59
N GLY A 54 -9.93 14.11 0.26
CA GLY A 54 -9.06 13.14 -0.39
C GLY A 54 -8.43 12.17 0.62
N CYS A 55 -7.49 11.34 0.15
CA CYS A 55 -6.60 10.58 1.03
C CYS A 55 -5.52 11.53 1.57
N ASP A 56 -5.54 11.77 2.87
CA ASP A 56 -4.54 12.55 3.62
C ASP A 56 -3.83 11.69 4.68
N ASP A 57 -3.93 10.37 4.53
CA ASP A 57 -3.39 9.41 5.48
C ASP A 57 -1.85 9.42 5.53
N VAL A 58 -1.31 9.14 6.72
CA VAL A 58 0.15 9.12 6.95
C VAL A 58 0.86 8.07 6.09
N TRP A 59 0.20 6.95 5.80
CA TRP A 59 0.81 5.86 5.01
C TRP A 59 1.05 6.24 3.54
N ASP A 60 0.30 7.20 2.99
CA ASP A 60 0.52 7.71 1.62
C ASP A 60 1.48 8.91 1.59
N ASN A 61 1.60 9.62 2.72
CA ASN A 61 2.44 10.80 2.87
C ASN A 61 3.79 10.51 3.55
N ALA A 62 4.17 9.24 3.66
CA ALA A 62 5.39 8.81 4.36
C ALA A 62 6.68 8.98 3.55
N PHE A 63 6.58 9.17 2.24
CA PHE A 63 7.74 9.27 1.35
C PHE A 63 8.31 10.69 1.32
N SER A 64 9.64 10.77 1.34
CA SER A 64 10.35 12.05 1.35
C SER A 64 10.52 12.67 -0.04
N ASP A 65 10.74 11.84 -1.05
CA ASP A 65 10.93 12.27 -2.44
C ASP A 65 10.65 11.15 -3.46
N ASN A 66 10.85 11.44 -4.74
CA ASN A 66 10.72 10.45 -5.82
C ASN A 66 11.66 9.25 -5.64
N ALA A 67 12.86 9.45 -5.14
CA ALA A 67 13.86 8.38 -5.02
C ALA A 67 13.46 7.39 -3.91
N ASP A 68 12.97 7.90 -2.78
CA ASP A 68 12.42 7.13 -1.67
C ASP A 68 11.20 6.30 -2.12
N TYR A 69 10.27 6.91 -2.85
CA TYR A 69 9.12 6.19 -3.40
C TYR A 69 9.52 5.13 -4.43
N VAL A 70 10.48 5.44 -5.32
CA VAL A 70 11.02 4.45 -6.27
C VAL A 70 11.66 3.28 -5.53
N ALA A 71 12.47 3.55 -4.50
CA ALA A 71 13.09 2.51 -3.69
C ALA A 71 12.05 1.59 -3.04
N PHE A 72 10.95 2.14 -2.54
CA PHE A 72 9.82 1.36 -2.01
C PHE A 72 9.15 0.50 -3.09
N THR A 73 8.88 1.03 -4.28
CA THR A 73 8.20 0.29 -5.37
C THR A 73 9.06 -0.81 -6.02
N GLN A 74 10.37 -0.78 -5.80
CA GLN A 74 11.32 -1.76 -6.33
C GLN A 74 11.82 -2.77 -5.29
N ALA A 75 11.37 -2.65 -4.04
CA ALA A 75 11.76 -3.50 -2.92
C ALA A 75 11.13 -4.91 -2.97
#